data_AF-A0A537MY32-F1
#
_entry.id   AF-A0A537MY32-F1
#
_cell.length_a   1.000
_cell.length_b   1.000
_cell.length_c   1.000
_cell.angle_alpha   90.00
_cell.angle_beta   90.00
_cell.angle_gamma   90.00
#
_symmetry.space_group_name_H-M   'P 1'
#
loop_
_entity.id
_entity.type
_entity.pdbx_description
1 polymer ?
#
loop_
_entity_poly.entity_id
_entity_poly.type
_entity_poly.pdbx_seq_one_letter_code
_entity_poly.pdbx_strand_id
1 'polypeptide(L)' 'MSGLAPEQAVDRLDELHTLACDALRGALARFTASGVPPSPEERAAFRYPELRVQWQPSGAVPFTWRSWAKFQSPGL' A
#
# COMPACT_ATOMS: atom_id res chain seq x y z
N MET A 1 14.57 -9.24 -4.21
CA MET A 1 14.05 -7.95 -3.71
C MET A 1 14.03 -8.05 -2.20
N SER A 2 14.72 -7.18 -1.48
CA SER A 2 14.66 -7.19 -0.02
C SER A 2 13.29 -6.69 0.43
N GLY A 3 12.58 -7.47 1.25
CA GLY A 3 11.37 -7.00 1.92
C GLY A 3 11.69 -5.90 2.93
N LEU A 4 10.65 -5.16 3.34
CA LEU A 4 10.71 -4.24 4.47
C LEU A 4 10.47 -4.99 5.77
N ALA A 5 11.06 -4.52 6.88
CA ALA A 5 10.62 -4.93 8.20
C ALA A 5 9.18 -4.47 8.45
N PRO A 6 8.41 -5.11 9.35
CA PRO A 6 7.02 -4.75 9.61
C PRO A 6 6.80 -3.26 9.92
N GLU A 7 7.64 -2.69 10.79
CA GLU A 7 7.58 -1.29 11.19
C GLU A 7 7.85 -0.37 9.99
N GLN A 8 8.89 -0.68 9.21
CA GLN A 8 9.23 0.07 8.00
C GLN A 8 8.13 0.00 6.94
N ALA A 9 7.42 -1.13 6.84
CA ALA A 9 6.30 -1.28 5.93
C ALA A 9 5.13 -0.39 6.38
N VAL A 10 4.83 -0.35 7.67
CA VAL A 10 3.77 0.52 8.21
C VAL A 10 4.13 1.99 8.02
N ASP A 11 5.34 2.40 8.35
CA ASP A 11 5.82 3.78 8.14
C ASP A 11 5.69 4.17 6.67
N ARG A 12 6.09 3.28 5.76
CA ARG A 12 5.99 3.53 4.32
C ARG A 12 4.55 3.63 3.83
N LEU A 13 3.64 2.81 4.35
CA LEU A 13 2.21 2.89 4.03
C LEU A 13 1.62 4.21 4.50
N ASP A 14 1.99 4.67 5.70
CA ASP A 14 1.51 5.94 6.25
C ASP A 14 1.99 7.14 5.42
N GLU A 15 3.27 7.16 5.04
CA GLU A 15 3.83 8.17 4.13
C GLU A 15 3.05 8.23 2.81
N LEU A 16 2.87 7.08 2.15
CA LEU A 16 2.20 7.01 0.85
C LEU A 16 0.73 7.42 0.96
N HIS A 17 0.05 6.99 2.01
CA HIS A 17 -1.35 7.34 2.26
C HIS A 17 -1.50 8.84 2.54
N THR A 18 -0.61 9.42 3.32
CA THR A 18 -0.59 10.85 3.63
C THR A 18 -0.39 11.68 2.36
N LEU A 19 0.60 11.32 1.53
CA LEU A 19 0.84 11.96 0.24
C LEU A 19 -0.38 11.89 -0.68
N ALA A 20 -1.06 10.74 -0.74
CA ALA A 20 -2.28 10.56 -1.51
C ALA A 20 -3.42 11.47 -1.00
N CYS A 21 -3.61 11.54 0.32
CA CYS A 21 -4.63 12.41 0.92
C CYS A 21 -4.35 13.89 0.64
N ASP A 22 -3.10 14.32 0.75
CA ASP A 22 -2.72 15.72 0.52
C ASP A 22 -2.84 16.11 -0.95
N ALA A 23 -2.46 15.23 -1.87
CA ALA A 23 -2.69 15.42 -3.30
C ALA A 23 -4.18 15.57 -3.63
N LEU A 24 -5.04 14.74 -3.02
CA LEU A 24 -6.50 14.85 -3.20
C LEU A 24 -7.04 16.16 -2.65
N ARG A 25 -6.65 16.56 -1.42
CA ARG A 25 -7.09 17.81 -0.81
C ARG A 25 -6.67 19.02 -1.65
N GLY A 26 -5.44 19.03 -2.15
CA GLY A 26 -4.94 20.08 -3.04
C GLY A 26 -5.69 20.15 -4.36
N ALA A 27 -5.93 19.01 -5.00
CA ALA A 27 -6.69 18.92 -6.25
C ALA A 27 -8.15 19.39 -6.06
N LEU A 28 -8.78 19.01 -4.95
CA LEU A 28 -10.14 19.43 -4.61
C LEU A 28 -10.22 20.94 -4.38
N ALA A 29 -9.29 21.50 -3.59
CA ALA A 29 -9.24 22.94 -3.34
C ALA A 29 -9.10 23.75 -4.65
N ARG A 30 -8.21 23.32 -5.55
CA ARG A 30 -8.05 23.94 -6.87
C ARG A 30 -9.32 23.82 -7.71
N PHE A 31 -9.93 22.64 -7.75
CA PHE A 31 -11.16 22.41 -8.51
C PHE A 31 -12.30 23.31 -8.01
N THR A 32 -12.47 23.45 -6.69
CA THR A 32 -13.47 24.35 -6.11
C THR A 32 -13.21 25.82 -6.47
N ALA A 33 -11.95 26.23 -6.60
CA ALA A 33 -11.60 27.62 -6.92
C ALA A 33 -11.69 27.95 -8.43
N SER A 34 -11.28 27.04 -9.31
CA SER A 34 -11.13 27.31 -10.75
C SER A 34 -12.08 26.52 -11.65
N GLY A 35 -12.77 25.51 -11.14
CA GLY A 35 -13.55 24.56 -11.93
C GLY A 35 -12.72 23.60 -12.78
N VAL A 36 -11.39 23.65 -12.71
CA VAL A 36 -10.49 22.82 -13.53
C VAL A 36 -10.31 21.45 -12.86
N PRO A 37 -10.78 20.35 -13.48
CA PRO A 37 -10.67 19.02 -12.90
C PRO A 37 -9.22 18.52 -12.90
N PRO A 38 -8.84 17.63 -11.97
CA PRO A 38 -7.50 17.07 -11.95
C PRO A 38 -7.23 16.18 -13.17
N SER A 39 -5.99 16.26 -13.69
CA SER A 39 -5.51 15.47 -14.82
C SER A 39 -5.47 13.97 -14.49
N PRO A 40 -5.37 13.08 -15.49
CA PRO A 40 -5.15 11.66 -15.24
C PRO A 40 -3.92 11.35 -14.39
N GLU A 41 -2.82 12.12 -14.52
CA GLU A 41 -1.62 11.92 -13.70
C GLU A 41 -1.86 12.35 -12.26
N GLU A 42 -2.53 13.49 -12.05
CA GLU A 42 -2.88 13.94 -10.70
C GLU A 42 -3.83 12.96 -10.01
N ARG A 43 -4.77 12.38 -10.77
CA ARG A 43 -5.66 11.32 -10.27
C ARG A 43 -4.91 10.04 -9.89
N ALA A 44 -3.79 9.75 -10.53
CA ALA A 44 -2.96 8.62 -10.16
C ALA A 44 -2.23 8.85 -8.82
N ALA A 45 -1.99 10.11 -8.42
CA ALA A 45 -1.24 10.47 -7.23
C ALA A 45 -2.01 10.27 -5.91
N PHE A 46 -3.35 10.25 -5.94
CA PHE A 46 -4.18 10.07 -4.74
C PHE A 46 -4.83 8.68 -4.61
N ARG A 47 -4.10 7.63 -5.02
CA ARG A 47 -4.51 6.23 -4.86
C ARG A 47 -4.07 5.69 -3.49
N TYR A 48 -4.80 4.69 -2.99
CA TYR A 48 -4.39 3.95 -1.79
C TYR A 48 -3.06 3.22 -2.02
N PRO A 49 -2.20 3.13 -1.00
CA PRO A 49 -1.00 2.31 -1.07
C PRO A 49 -1.35 0.82 -1.07
N GLU A 50 -0.48 0.01 -1.69
CA GLU A 50 -0.60 -1.44 -1.76
C GLU A 50 0.40 -2.10 -0.80
N LEU A 51 -0.10 -3.01 0.05
CA LEU A 51 0.73 -3.89 0.86
C LEU A 51 0.74 -5.29 0.24
N ARG A 52 1.93 -5.80 -0.11
CA ARG A 52 2.13 -7.17 -0.60
C ARG A 52 3.01 -7.94 0.34
N VAL A 53 2.67 -9.21 0.57
CA VAL A 53 3.42 -10.09 1.46
C VAL A 53 3.89 -11.29 0.66
N GLN A 54 5.16 -11.28 0.27
CA GLN A 54 5.76 -12.43 -0.38
C GLN A 54 6.17 -13.47 0.66
N TRP A 55 5.71 -14.70 0.49
CA TRP A 55 6.11 -15.82 1.32
C TRP A 55 6.74 -16.92 0.47
N GLN A 56 8.03 -17.18 0.72
CA GLN A 56 8.80 -18.17 -0.01
C GLN A 56 9.61 -19.01 0.99
N PRO A 57 9.06 -20.16 1.45
CA PRO A 57 9.74 -21.02 2.41
C PRO A 57 10.96 -21.70 1.76
N SER A 58 12.06 -21.81 2.49
CA SER A 58 13.28 -22.48 2.04
C SER A 58 13.26 -24.01 2.23
N GLY A 59 12.15 -24.56 2.74
CA GLY A 59 12.01 -25.98 3.05
C GLY A 59 10.54 -26.38 3.26
N ALA A 60 10.31 -27.54 3.90
CA ALA A 60 8.96 -28.02 4.16
C ALA A 60 8.16 -27.03 5.02
N VAL A 61 6.89 -26.82 4.65
CA VAL A 61 5.99 -25.93 5.39
C VAL A 61 5.64 -26.57 6.74
N PRO A 62 5.97 -25.94 7.87
CA PRO A 62 5.70 -26.54 9.18
C PRO A 62 4.20 -26.56 9.48
N PHE A 63 3.72 -27.70 9.99
CA PHE A 63 2.36 -27.82 10.48
C PHE A 63 2.13 -26.93 11.72
N THR A 64 0.99 -26.24 11.78
CA THR A 64 0.68 -25.33 12.89
C THR A 64 -0.80 -25.38 13.29
N TRP A 65 -1.06 -25.41 14.60
CA TRP A 65 -2.40 -25.36 15.19
C TRP A 65 -3.07 -23.98 15.10
N ARG A 66 -2.33 -22.96 14.66
CA ARG A 66 -2.60 -21.53 14.86
C ARG A 66 -3.88 -20.86 14.34
N SER A 67 -4.95 -21.44 13.83
CA SER A 67 -6.11 -20.74 13.17
C SER A 67 -5.92 -19.53 12.18
N TRP A 68 -4.99 -18.57 12.36
CA TRP A 68 -4.73 -17.38 11.53
C TRP A 68 -3.23 -17.16 11.24
N ALA A 69 -2.91 -16.18 10.38
CA ALA A 69 -1.56 -15.88 9.85
C ALA A 69 -0.81 -17.12 9.33
N LYS A 70 -1.49 -17.89 8.48
CA LYS A 70 -0.94 -19.08 7.83
C LYS A 70 -0.91 -18.88 6.33
N PHE A 71 0.16 -19.33 5.70
CA PHE A 71 0.25 -19.46 4.25
C PHE A 71 0.10 -20.93 3.87
N GLN A 72 -0.81 -21.23 2.95
CA GLN A 72 -1.05 -22.60 2.47
C GLN A 72 -0.07 -23.02 1.37
N SER A 73 0.42 -22.04 0.59
CA SER A 73 1.35 -22.25 -0.51
C SER A 73 2.28 -21.05 -0.68
N PRO A 74 3.51 -21.24 -1.19
CA PRO A 74 4.40 -20.15 -1.56
C PRO A 74 3.75 -19.20 -2.57
N GLY A 75 4.01 -17.90 -2.45
CA GLY A 75 3.41 -16.92 -3.33
C GLY A 75 3.61 -15.48 -2.89
N LEU A 76 2.85 -14.60 -3.53
CA LEU A 76 2.77 -13.18 -3.28
C LEU A 76 1.36 -12.78 -2.86
#